data_AF-A0A371FN10-F1
#
_entry.id   AF-A0A371FN10-F1
#
_cell.length_a   1.000
_cell.length_b   1.000
_cell.length_c   1.000
_cell.angle_alpha   90.00
_cell.angle_beta   90.00
_cell.angle_gamma   90.00
#
_symmetry.space_group_name_H-M   'P 1'
#
loop_
_entity.id
_entity.type
_entity.pdbx_description
1 polymer ?
#
loop_
_entity_poly.entity_id
_entity_poly.type
_entity_poly.pdbx_seq_one_letter_code
_entity_poly.pdbx_strand_id
1 'polypeptide(L)'
;DALDGIEFARGSPRSKWGSIRAALGHPKPFDLRYVAVGNEDCGHVNYRGNYLNFHDAIRFAFPDIKIISNCDASSSPLNHPADLFDFHIYTDSNGMFSKSTKFDLTPRSGPKVIPQTSSLKKNGTDINVILSSYSVTSLDLLI
;
A
#
# COMPACT_ATOMS: atom_id res chain seq x y z
N ASP A 1 -17.27 2.71 0.40
CA ASP A 1 -16.16 3.40 -0.29
C ASP A 1 -14.99 2.49 -0.65
N ALA A 2 -14.29 1.87 0.32
CA ALA A 2 -13.11 1.08 -0.04
C ALA A 2 -13.38 -0.14 -0.93
N LEU A 3 -14.39 -0.94 -0.57
CA LEU A 3 -14.81 -2.08 -1.38
C LEU A 3 -15.39 -1.63 -2.73
N ASP A 4 -15.97 -0.44 -2.81
CA ASP A 4 -16.49 0.13 -4.05
C ASP A 4 -15.36 0.43 -5.03
N GLY A 5 -14.23 0.97 -4.55
CA GLY A 5 -13.04 1.18 -5.37
C GLY A 5 -12.43 -0.13 -5.88
N ILE A 6 -12.39 -1.16 -5.03
CA ILE A 6 -11.93 -2.50 -5.44
C ILE A 6 -12.91 -3.12 -6.45
N GLU A 7 -14.22 -2.98 -6.25
CA GLU A 7 -15.23 -3.44 -7.19
C GLU A 7 -15.18 -2.68 -8.51
N PHE A 8 -14.91 -1.37 -8.48
CA PHE A 8 -14.66 -0.60 -9.70
C PHE A 8 -13.49 -1.22 -10.47
N ALA A 9 -12.37 -1.51 -9.78
CA ALA A 9 -11.18 -2.03 -10.41
C ALA A 9 -11.36 -3.47 -10.94
N ARG A 10 -11.99 -4.35 -10.15
CA ARG A 10 -12.03 -5.80 -10.40
C ARG A 10 -13.39 -6.38 -10.77
N GLY A 11 -14.46 -5.67 -10.48
CA GLY A 11 -15.83 -6.14 -10.63
C GLY A 11 -16.20 -6.45 -12.07
N SER A 12 -17.19 -7.32 -12.24
CA SER A 12 -17.77 -7.62 -13.55
C SER A 12 -18.33 -6.35 -14.18
N PRO A 13 -18.32 -6.19 -15.52
CA PRO A 13 -19.02 -5.11 -16.22
C PRO A 13 -20.53 -5.01 -15.91
N ARG A 14 -21.10 -6.03 -15.27
CA ARG A 14 -22.51 -6.07 -14.83
C ARG A 14 -22.71 -5.66 -13.37
N SER A 15 -21.64 -5.52 -12.60
CA SER A 15 -21.70 -5.08 -11.21
C SER A 15 -21.85 -3.56 -11.15
N LYS A 16 -22.22 -3.01 -9.99
CA LYS A 16 -22.50 -1.58 -9.85
C LYS A 16 -21.29 -0.75 -10.29
N TRP A 17 -20.11 -1.02 -9.72
CA TRP A 17 -18.92 -0.23 -10.00
C TRP A 17 -18.15 -0.73 -11.22
N GLY A 18 -18.18 -2.03 -11.51
CA GLY A 18 -17.57 -2.59 -12.72
C GLY A 18 -18.28 -2.12 -14.00
N SER A 19 -19.59 -1.87 -13.96
CA SER A 19 -20.32 -1.26 -15.08
C SER A 19 -19.87 0.17 -15.38
N ILE A 20 -19.55 0.96 -14.34
CA ILE A 20 -19.02 2.32 -14.51
C ILE A 20 -17.62 2.25 -15.14
N ARG A 21 -16.73 1.37 -14.66
CA ARG A 21 -15.42 1.14 -15.28
C ARG A 21 -15.55 0.78 -16.77
N ALA A 22 -16.50 -0.10 -17.11
CA ALA A 22 -16.76 -0.50 -18.48
C ALA A 22 -17.29 0.65 -19.35
N ALA A 23 -18.21 1.46 -18.83
CA ALA A 23 -18.75 2.64 -19.50
C ALA A 23 -17.69 3.72 -19.76
N LEU A 24 -16.67 3.80 -18.89
CA LEU A 24 -15.50 4.68 -19.06
C LEU A 24 -14.48 4.15 -20.08
N GLY A 25 -14.82 3.12 -20.85
CA GLY A 25 -13.98 2.58 -21.93
C GLY A 25 -13.04 1.44 -21.50
N HIS A 26 -13.14 0.96 -20.26
CA HIS A 26 -12.29 -0.12 -19.75
C HIS A 26 -13.11 -1.34 -19.27
N PRO A 27 -13.71 -2.13 -20.19
CA PRO A 27 -14.58 -3.24 -19.82
C PRO A 27 -13.85 -4.36 -19.06
N LYS A 28 -12.57 -4.60 -19.36
CA LYS A 28 -11.80 -5.64 -18.68
C LYS A 28 -11.46 -5.20 -17.23
N PRO A 29 -11.51 -6.11 -16.23
CA PRO A 29 -10.96 -5.83 -14.91
C PRO A 29 -9.47 -5.48 -14.96
N PHE A 30 -8.99 -4.66 -14.02
CA PHE A 30 -7.56 -4.45 -13.79
C PHE A 30 -6.98 -5.62 -12.98
N ASP A 31 -5.68 -5.89 -13.15
CA ASP A 31 -4.93 -6.84 -12.33
C ASP A 31 -4.54 -6.24 -10.97
N LEU A 32 -5.55 -5.97 -10.13
CA LEU A 32 -5.36 -5.43 -8.79
C LEU A 32 -5.05 -6.55 -7.80
N ARG A 33 -3.76 -6.70 -7.49
CA ARG A 33 -3.24 -7.74 -6.59
C ARG A 33 -2.93 -7.25 -5.18
N TYR A 34 -2.75 -5.94 -5.01
CA TYR A 34 -2.31 -5.32 -3.75
C TYR A 34 -3.18 -4.12 -3.39
N VAL A 35 -3.49 -3.97 -2.11
CA VAL A 35 -4.18 -2.79 -1.55
C VAL A 35 -3.44 -2.33 -0.29
N ALA A 36 -3.04 -1.06 -0.25
CA ALA A 36 -2.55 -0.41 0.95
C ALA A 36 -3.69 0.27 1.71
N VAL A 37 -3.67 0.19 3.04
CA VAL A 37 -4.72 0.74 3.92
C VAL A 37 -4.18 1.94 4.67
N GLY A 38 -4.50 3.13 4.13
CA GLY A 38 -4.00 4.42 4.60
C GLY A 38 -2.74 4.88 3.85
N ASN A 39 -2.13 5.95 4.34
CA ASN A 39 -0.86 6.51 3.89
C ASN A 39 -0.12 7.15 5.08
N GLU A 40 1.03 6.59 5.46
CA GLU A 40 1.87 7.07 6.59
C GLU A 40 1.12 7.23 7.93
N ASP A 41 -0.04 6.58 8.07
CA ASP A 41 -0.97 6.83 9.16
C ASP A 41 -0.62 6.11 10.47
N CYS A 42 0.44 5.29 10.50
CA CYS A 42 0.73 4.40 11.63
C CYS A 42 0.83 5.12 12.99
N GLY A 43 1.25 6.39 13.00
CA GLY A 43 1.34 7.21 14.21
C GLY A 43 0.00 7.73 14.74
N HIS A 44 -1.10 7.61 13.99
CA HIS A 44 -2.41 8.09 14.41
C HIS A 44 -3.08 7.11 15.38
N VAL A 45 -3.66 7.65 16.45
CA VAL A 45 -4.32 6.89 17.53
C VAL A 45 -5.36 5.90 17.00
N ASN A 46 -6.12 6.30 15.97
CA ASN A 46 -7.21 5.50 15.42
C ASN A 46 -6.78 4.55 14.29
N TYR A 47 -5.54 4.63 13.82
CA TYR A 47 -5.08 3.86 12.65
C TYR A 47 -5.32 2.38 12.82
N ARG A 48 -4.88 1.79 13.94
CA ARG A 48 -5.00 0.34 14.16
C ARG A 48 -6.45 -0.13 14.17
N GLY A 49 -7.35 0.62 14.80
CA GLY A 49 -8.78 0.28 14.85
C GLY A 49 -9.40 0.32 13.46
N ASN A 50 -9.13 1.39 12.72
CA ASN A 50 -9.60 1.56 11.35
C ASN A 50 -9.02 0.47 10.44
N TYR A 51 -7.70 0.26 10.49
CA TYR A 51 -7.00 -0.74 9.70
C TYR A 51 -7.63 -2.12 9.83
N LEU A 52 -7.95 -2.56 11.06
CA LEU A 52 -8.57 -3.88 11.27
C LEU A 52 -9.93 -4.00 10.58
N ASN A 53 -10.76 -2.95 10.63
CA ASN A 53 -12.04 -2.93 9.94
C ASN A 53 -11.88 -3.06 8.41
N PHE A 54 -10.91 -2.33 7.83
CA PHE A 54 -10.61 -2.43 6.40
C PHE A 54 -10.00 -3.77 6.03
N HIS A 55 -9.04 -4.24 6.81
CA HIS A 55 -8.37 -5.52 6.61
C HIS A 55 -9.40 -6.66 6.55
N ASP A 56 -10.31 -6.72 7.53
CA ASP A 56 -11.27 -7.80 7.64
C ASP A 56 -12.31 -7.73 6.51
N ALA A 57 -12.79 -6.52 6.17
CA ALA A 57 -13.74 -6.33 5.07
C ALA A 57 -13.12 -6.70 3.71
N ILE A 58 -11.89 -6.27 3.44
CA ILE A 58 -11.17 -6.59 2.19
C ILE A 58 -10.84 -8.08 2.13
N ARG A 59 -10.36 -8.67 3.23
CA ARG A 59 -10.04 -10.10 3.30
C ARG A 59 -11.27 -10.96 3.06
N PHE A 60 -12.43 -10.55 3.58
CA PHE A 60 -13.68 -11.25 3.37
C PHE A 60 -14.14 -11.18 1.90
N ALA A 61 -14.13 -10.00 1.30
CA ALA A 61 -14.64 -9.80 -0.06
C ALA A 61 -13.67 -10.25 -1.16
N PHE A 62 -12.36 -10.12 -0.92
CA PHE A 62 -11.30 -10.34 -1.90
C PHE A 62 -10.10 -11.07 -1.24
N PRO A 63 -10.27 -12.36 -0.87
CA PRO A 63 -9.27 -13.09 -0.09
C PRO A 63 -7.91 -13.25 -0.80
N ASP A 64 -7.90 -13.14 -2.12
CA ASP A 64 -6.72 -13.22 -2.98
C ASP A 64 -5.89 -11.92 -3.02
N ILE A 65 -6.48 -10.78 -2.66
CA ILE A 65 -5.74 -9.51 -2.58
C ILE A 65 -4.78 -9.53 -1.40
N LYS A 66 -3.58 -9.01 -1.64
CA LYS A 66 -2.55 -8.81 -0.62
C LYS A 66 -2.69 -7.43 0.02
N ILE A 67 -2.77 -7.41 1.35
CA ILE A 67 -3.02 -6.19 2.11
C ILE A 67 -1.69 -5.67 2.67
N ILE A 68 -1.39 -4.40 2.39
CA ILE A 68 -0.19 -3.69 2.83
C ILE A 68 -0.56 -2.79 4.01
N SER A 69 0.13 -2.96 5.13
CA SER A 69 0.09 -2.04 6.28
C SER A 69 1.04 -0.86 6.07
N ASN A 70 0.67 0.31 6.54
CA ASN A 70 1.51 1.52 6.49
C ASN A 70 2.38 1.68 7.75
N CYS A 71 2.45 0.65 8.59
CA CYS A 71 3.35 0.60 9.74
C CYS A 71 4.68 -0.07 9.40
N ASP A 72 5.80 0.55 9.79
CA ASP A 72 7.13 -0.01 9.61
C ASP A 72 7.33 -1.27 10.47
N ALA A 73 7.56 -2.42 9.82
CA ALA A 73 7.89 -3.68 10.47
C ALA A 73 9.36 -4.11 10.29
N SER A 74 10.24 -3.21 9.82
CA SER A 74 11.64 -3.50 9.53
C SER A 74 12.46 -3.86 10.76
N SER A 75 12.12 -3.28 11.92
CA SER A 75 12.83 -3.47 13.20
C SER A 75 12.01 -4.24 14.24
N SER A 76 10.68 -4.31 14.09
CA SER A 76 9.80 -4.95 15.07
C SER A 76 8.56 -5.51 14.38
N PRO A 77 8.01 -6.64 14.83
CA PRO A 77 6.79 -7.20 14.23
C PRO A 77 5.59 -6.26 14.34
N LEU A 78 4.71 -6.31 13.34
CA LEU A 78 3.40 -5.66 13.42
C LEU A 78 2.56 -6.25 14.55
N ASN A 79 1.74 -5.43 15.19
CA ASN A 79 0.76 -5.83 16.21
C ASN A 79 -0.65 -6.08 15.63
N HIS A 80 -0.72 -6.28 14.31
CA HIS A 80 -1.92 -6.50 13.51
C HIS A 80 -1.55 -7.32 12.26
N PRO A 81 -2.51 -8.05 11.66
CA PRO A 81 -2.24 -8.86 10.47
C PRO A 81 -1.98 -8.01 9.23
N ALA A 82 -1.01 -8.41 8.42
CA ALA A 82 -0.78 -7.86 7.08
C ALA A 82 -0.06 -8.91 6.21
N ASP A 83 -0.20 -8.83 4.89
CA ASP A 83 0.65 -9.62 3.98
C ASP A 83 1.99 -8.92 3.74
N LEU A 84 1.96 -7.59 3.70
CA LEU A 84 3.11 -6.73 3.49
C LEU A 84 3.06 -5.50 4.40
N PHE A 85 4.19 -4.81 4.50
CA PHE A 85 4.26 -3.50 5.12
C PHE A 85 5.02 -2.51 4.23
N ASP A 86 4.60 -1.25 4.31
CA ASP A 86 5.23 -0.15 3.63
C ASP A 86 6.37 0.43 4.48
N PHE A 87 7.48 0.76 3.84
CA PHE A 87 8.61 1.45 4.45
C PHE A 87 8.94 2.70 3.65
N HIS A 88 8.71 3.86 4.26
CA HIS A 88 9.00 5.16 3.66
C HIS A 88 10.33 5.71 4.15
N ILE A 89 11.16 6.15 3.20
CA ILE A 89 12.36 6.90 3.52
C ILE A 89 12.59 8.07 2.55
N TYR A 90 12.82 9.23 3.16
CA TYR A 90 13.14 10.49 2.50
C TYR A 90 14.47 10.99 3.05
N THR A 91 15.54 10.83 2.28
CA THR A 91 16.89 11.25 2.71
C THR A 91 17.78 11.58 1.50
N ASP A 92 18.96 12.16 1.75
CA ASP A 92 19.91 12.45 0.68
C ASP A 92 20.63 11.18 0.20
N SER A 93 21.52 11.31 -0.80
CA SER A 93 22.24 10.15 -1.33
C SER A 93 23.11 9.43 -0.30
N ASN A 94 23.69 10.16 0.65
CA ASN A 94 24.54 9.57 1.70
C ASN A 94 23.67 8.83 2.73
N GLY A 95 22.53 9.41 3.10
CA GLY A 95 21.53 8.78 3.94
C GLY A 95 20.96 7.50 3.33
N MET A 96 20.71 7.49 2.02
CA MET A 96 20.27 6.29 1.31
C MET A 96 21.37 5.22 1.31
N PHE A 97 22.60 5.60 0.98
CA PHE A 97 23.74 4.67 0.95
C PHE A 97 24.01 4.02 2.32
N SER A 98 23.98 4.82 3.40
CA SER A 98 24.19 4.34 4.77
C SER A 98 23.12 3.37 5.28
N LYS A 99 22.01 3.20 4.55
CA LYS A 99 20.89 2.32 4.91
C LYS A 99 20.81 1.06 4.05
N SER A 100 21.86 0.72 3.30
CA SER A 100 21.91 -0.47 2.46
C SER A 100 21.62 -1.79 3.20
N THR A 101 21.86 -1.84 4.51
CA THR A 101 21.66 -3.01 5.38
C THR A 101 20.35 -2.95 6.19
N LYS A 102 19.46 -1.99 5.92
CA LYS A 102 18.24 -1.73 6.72
C LYS A 102 17.35 -2.97 6.92
N PHE A 103 17.34 -3.89 5.96
CA PHE A 103 16.49 -5.09 5.99
C PHE A 103 17.25 -6.39 6.26
N ASP A 104 18.52 -6.32 6.64
CA ASP A 104 19.36 -7.52 6.87
C ASP A 104 18.80 -8.35 8.03
N LEU A 105 18.33 -7.65 9.08
CA LEU A 105 17.78 -8.25 10.30
C LEU A 105 16.25 -8.37 10.30
N THR A 106 15.57 -7.95 9.22
CA THR A 106 14.12 -8.08 9.14
C THR A 106 13.72 -9.56 9.11
N PRO A 107 12.75 -10.00 9.94
CA PRO A 107 12.30 -11.38 9.98
C PRO A 107 11.92 -11.90 8.59
N ARG A 108 12.43 -13.10 8.24
CA ARG A 108 12.09 -13.75 6.95
C ARG A 108 10.76 -14.50 7.01
N SER A 109 10.26 -14.74 8.22
CA SER A 109 8.91 -15.23 8.51
C SER A 109 8.03 -14.04 8.90
N GLY A 110 7.06 -13.68 8.06
CA GLY A 110 6.15 -12.56 8.33
C GLY A 110 5.79 -11.73 7.08
N PRO A 111 5.17 -10.55 7.29
CA PRO A 111 4.84 -9.64 6.20
C PRO A 111 6.09 -9.22 5.42
N LYS A 112 5.98 -9.15 4.09
CA LYS A 112 7.09 -8.71 3.22
C LYS A 112 7.14 -7.19 3.14
N VAL A 113 8.31 -6.62 2.86
CA VAL A 113 8.46 -5.16 2.73
C VAL A 113 8.17 -4.69 1.30
N ILE A 114 7.48 -3.55 1.17
CA ILE A 114 7.50 -2.71 -0.03
C ILE A 114 8.22 -1.40 0.33
N PRO A 115 9.47 -1.19 -0.12
CA PRO A 115 10.17 0.06 0.14
C PRO A 115 9.71 1.14 -0.82
N GLN A 116 9.26 2.28 -0.29
CA GLN A 116 9.09 3.52 -1.04
C GLN A 116 10.23 4.47 -0.68
N THR A 117 10.99 4.87 -1.69
CA THR A 117 12.17 5.70 -1.49
C THR A 117 12.14 6.89 -2.42
N SER A 118 12.54 8.05 -1.91
CA SER A 118 12.94 9.17 -2.76
C SER A 118 14.27 9.72 -2.28
N SER A 119 15.14 10.05 -3.24
CA SER A 119 16.40 10.73 -2.96
C SER A 119 16.23 12.19 -3.36
N LEU A 120 16.19 13.08 -2.37
CA LEU A 120 16.12 14.52 -2.60
C LEU A 120 17.54 15.05 -2.80
N LYS A 121 17.98 15.22 -4.05
CA LYS A 121 19.18 16.02 -4.32
C LYS A 121 18.84 17.50 -4.09
N LYS A 122 19.51 18.16 -3.15
CA LYS A 122 19.57 19.63 -3.08
C LYS A 122 20.35 20.17 -4.30
N ASN A 123 19.66 20.33 -5.43
CA ASN A 123 19.71 21.42 -6.42
C ASN A 123 19.16 20.90 -7.77
N GLY A 124 18.04 21.46 -8.22
CA GLY A 124 17.56 21.34 -9.60
C GLY A 124 16.63 20.14 -9.88
N THR A 125 15.33 20.42 -9.82
CA THR A 125 14.22 19.84 -10.62
C THR A 125 13.97 18.33 -10.75
N ASP A 126 14.86 17.42 -10.33
CA ASP A 126 14.66 15.99 -10.58
C ASP A 126 14.40 15.20 -9.28
N ILE A 127 13.14 14.86 -9.05
CA ILE A 127 12.72 13.88 -8.04
C ILE A 127 12.64 12.51 -8.73
N ASN A 128 13.54 11.59 -8.38
CA ASN A 128 13.38 10.18 -8.75
C ASN A 128 12.49 9.49 -7.70
N VAL A 129 11.22 9.28 -8.05
CA VAL A 129 10.30 8.42 -7.29
C VAL A 129 10.31 7.05 -7.95
N ILE A 130 10.84 6.05 -7.26
CA ILE A 130 10.70 4.65 -7.70
C ILE A 130 9.43 4.12 -7.02
N LEU A 131 8.30 4.25 -7.73
CA LEU A 131 7.07 3.54 -7.36
C LEU A 131 7.14 2.14 -7.96
N SER A 132 6.88 1.09 -7.17
CA SER A 132 6.71 -0.24 -7.73
C SER A 132 5.53 -0.20 -8.69
N SER A 133 5.73 -0.61 -9.94
CA SER A 133 4.65 -0.71 -10.91
C SER A 133 3.54 -1.61 -10.34
N TYR A 134 2.29 -1.14 -10.40
CA TYR A 134 1.06 -1.85 -10.02
C TYR A 134 0.57 -1.79 -8.55
N SER A 135 0.91 -0.76 -7.77
CA SER A 135 0.23 -0.47 -6.50
C SER A 135 -0.76 0.69 -6.62
N VAL A 136 -1.99 0.50 -6.13
CA VAL A 136 -2.83 1.63 -5.70
C VAL A 136 -2.34 2.00 -4.31
N THR A 137 -1.60 3.10 -4.21
CA THR A 137 -0.79 3.47 -3.04
C THR A 137 -1.56 4.14 -1.92
N SER A 138 -2.82 4.54 -2.11
CA SER A 138 -3.65 4.92 -0.98
C SER A 138 -5.13 4.81 -1.31
N LEU A 139 -5.89 4.28 -0.36
CA LEU A 139 -7.24 4.77 -0.13
C LEU A 139 -7.13 5.72 1.07
N ASP A 140 -7.18 7.02 0.78
CA ASP A 140 -7.06 8.06 1.79
C ASP A 140 -8.21 7.94 2.78
N LEU A 141 -7.83 7.72 4.04
CA LEU A 141 -8.71 7.43 5.17
C LEU A 141 -8.99 8.72 5.95
N LEU A 142 -9.55 9.73 5.27
CA LEU A 142 -10.08 10.92 5.91
C LEU A 142 -11.56 10.69 6.25
N ILE A 143 -11.80 10.05 7.41
CA ILE A 143 -13.05 10.18 8.17
C ILE A 143 -12.70 10.45 9.63
#